data_AF-A0AA42CBD0-F1
#
_entry.id   AF-A0AA42CBD0-F1
#
_cell.length_a   1.000
_cell.length_b   1.000
_cell.length_c   1.000
_cell.angle_alpha   90.00
_cell.angle_beta   90.00
_cell.angle_gamma   90.00
#
_symmetry.space_group_name_H-M   'P 1'
#
loop_
_entity.id
_entity.type
_entity.pdbx_description
1 polymer ?
#
loop_
_entity_poly.entity_id
_entity_poly.type
_entity_poly.pdbx_seq_one_letter_code
_entity_poly.pdbx_strand_id
1 'polypeptide(L)'
;NGNVYSCDFFVEPKWKLGNVMHDRLINMLNSKKQSVFGQAKAALPRECRQCSWLTKCYGGCTKDRIKDPQDHRKPRFCTSYKMFFKHADPVLSDMAVQWQQ
;
A
#
# COMPACT_ATOMS: atom_id res chain seq x y z
N ASN A 1 1.58 -25.50 -2.99
CA ASN A 1 0.29 -25.91 -2.40
C ASN A 1 -0.93 -25.16 -2.98
N GLY A 2 -0.76 -24.11 -3.79
CA GLY A 2 -1.87 -23.42 -4.47
C GLY A 2 -2.59 -22.36 -3.62
N ASN A 3 -2.19 -22.14 -2.37
CA ASN A 3 -2.83 -21.13 -1.51
C ASN A 3 -2.60 -19.71 -2.05
N VAL A 4 -3.64 -18.89 -1.99
CA VAL A 4 -3.62 -17.49 -2.44
C VAL A 4 -3.72 -16.55 -1.25
N TYR A 5 -2.89 -15.51 -1.26
CA TYR A 5 -2.85 -14.44 -0.24
C TYR A 5 -2.81 -13.07 -0.95
N SER A 6 -3.17 -12.03 -0.22
CA SER A 6 -3.25 -10.67 -0.76
C SER A 6 -1.89 -10.00 -1.02
N CYS A 7 -0.84 -10.43 -0.33
CA CYS A 7 0.52 -9.88 -0.39
C CYS A 7 1.52 -10.88 0.21
N ASP A 8 2.72 -10.92 -0.34
CA ASP A 8 3.87 -11.72 0.10
C ASP A 8 4.29 -11.44 1.56
N PHE A 9 4.09 -10.22 2.04
CA PHE A 9 4.36 -9.86 3.44
C PHE A 9 3.31 -10.34 4.44
N PHE A 10 2.20 -10.92 3.97
CA PHE A 10 1.04 -11.28 4.78
C PHE A 10 0.61 -12.73 4.57
N VAL A 11 1.58 -13.64 4.44
CA VAL A 11 1.35 -15.07 4.22
C VAL A 11 1.09 -15.77 5.56
N GLU A 12 -0.04 -15.44 6.18
CA GLU A 12 -0.49 -15.94 7.49
C GLU A 12 -1.91 -16.51 7.35
N PRO A 13 -2.31 -17.54 8.12
CA PRO A 13 -3.63 -18.17 7.99
C PRO A 13 -4.82 -17.19 7.98
N LYS A 14 -4.75 -16.12 8.79
CA LYS A 14 -5.78 -15.06 8.84
C LYS A 14 -5.99 -14.35 7.50
N TRP A 15 -4.97 -14.27 6.65
CA TRP A 15 -5.00 -13.57 5.35
C TRP A 15 -5.09 -14.51 4.13
N LYS A 16 -5.21 -15.83 4.34
CA LYS A 16 -5.43 -16.78 3.24
C LYS A 16 -6.78 -16.51 2.58
N LEU A 17 -6.78 -16.21 1.29
CA LEU A 17 -7.99 -15.95 0.49
C LEU A 17 -8.67 -17.24 0.01
N GLY A 18 -7.88 -18.26 -0.32
CA GLY A 18 -8.35 -19.53 -0.85
C GLY A 18 -7.21 -20.36 -1.44
N ASN A 19 -7.52 -21.21 -2.40
CA ASN A 19 -6.57 -22.02 -3.15
C ASN A 19 -6.93 -22.06 -4.65
N VAL A 20 -5.98 -21.71 -5.52
CA VAL A 20 -6.21 -21.63 -6.96
C VAL A 20 -6.52 -22.97 -7.63
N MET A 21 -6.20 -24.09 -6.98
CA MET A 21 -6.45 -25.44 -7.51
C MET A 21 -7.93 -25.83 -7.43
N HIS A 22 -8.71 -25.20 -6.55
CA HIS A 22 -10.12 -25.55 -6.32
C HIS A 22 -11.08 -24.35 -6.23
N ASP A 23 -10.58 -23.12 -6.04
CA ASP A 23 -11.39 -21.90 -5.94
C ASP A 23 -11.26 -21.01 -7.19
N ARG A 24 -12.30 -20.24 -7.50
CA ARG A 24 -12.26 -19.22 -8.56
C ARG A 24 -11.54 -17.96 -8.09
N LEU A 25 -10.55 -17.49 -8.85
CA LEU A 25 -9.82 -16.23 -8.58
C LEU A 25 -10.74 -15.03 -8.37
N ILE A 26 -11.81 -14.91 -9.16
CA ILE A 26 -12.77 -13.80 -9.03
C ILE A 26 -13.48 -13.80 -7.68
N ASN A 27 -13.75 -14.97 -7.09
CA ASN A 27 -14.37 -15.07 -5.77
C ASN A 27 -13.38 -14.69 -4.67
N MET A 28 -12.10 -15.06 -4.82
CA MET A 28 -11.04 -14.67 -3.89
C MET A 28 -10.80 -13.15 -3.92
N LEU A 29 -10.74 -12.56 -5.12
CA LEU A 29 -10.56 -11.12 -5.33
C LEU A 29 -11.71 -10.28 -4.76
N ASN A 30 -12.95 -10.75 -4.90
CA ASN A 30 -14.14 -10.06 -4.38
C ASN A 30 -14.55 -10.51 -2.98
N SER A 31 -13.73 -11.30 -2.29
CA SER A 31 -14.05 -11.81 -0.95
C SER A 31 -14.07 -10.69 0.09
N LYS A 32 -14.90 -10.85 1.13
CA LYS A 32 -14.91 -9.95 2.30
C LYS A 32 -13.52 -9.81 2.93
N LYS A 33 -12.74 -10.90 2.96
CA LYS A 33 -11.37 -10.90 3.51
C LYS A 33 -10.42 -10.03 2.68
N GLN A 34 -10.48 -10.13 1.34
CA GLN A 34 -9.70 -9.26 0.45
C GLN A 34 -10.10 -7.79 0.62
N SER A 35 -11.40 -7.50 0.76
CA SER A 35 -11.88 -6.14 1.03
C SER A 35 -11.36 -5.58 2.37
N VAL A 36 -11.44 -6.37 3.46
CA VAL A 36 -10.92 -5.99 4.78
C VAL A 36 -9.41 -5.75 4.73
N PHE A 37 -8.65 -6.61 4.06
CA PHE A 37 -7.21 -6.40 3.85
C PHE A 37 -6.94 -5.09 3.08
N GLY A 38 -7.70 -4.84 2.01
CA GLY A 38 -7.60 -3.62 1.21
C GLY A 38 -7.87 -2.34 2.00
N GLN A 39 -8.86 -2.36 2.91
CA GLN A 39 -9.22 -1.22 3.74
C GLN A 39 -8.08 -0.76 4.67
N ALA A 40 -7.16 -1.65 5.05
CA ALA A 40 -5.98 -1.28 5.83
C ALA A 40 -5.08 -0.26 5.11
N LYS A 41 -5.11 -0.23 3.77
CA LYS A 41 -4.40 0.80 2.97
C LYS A 41 -4.98 2.21 3.21
N ALA A 42 -6.29 2.32 3.37
CA ALA A 42 -6.98 3.59 3.60
C ALA A 42 -6.91 4.09 5.06
N ALA A 43 -6.53 3.22 6.00
CA ALA A 43 -6.39 3.55 7.42
C ALA A 43 -5.13 4.40 7.69
N LEU A 44 -5.14 5.65 7.25
CA LEU A 44 -4.01 6.58 7.34
C LEU A 44 -4.09 7.48 8.59
N PRO A 45 -2.96 7.90 9.18
CA PRO A 45 -2.95 8.96 10.20
C PRO A 45 -3.43 10.32 9.64
N ARG A 46 -3.86 11.22 10.53
CA ARG A 46 -4.32 12.58 10.16
C ARG A 46 -3.23 13.36 9.40
N GLU A 47 -1.98 13.25 9.81
CA GLU A 47 -0.85 13.93 9.16
C GLU A 47 -0.71 13.53 7.68
N CYS A 48 -0.97 12.26 7.34
CA CYS A 48 -0.89 11.78 5.97
C CYS A 48 -2.04 12.35 5.14
N ARG A 49 -3.27 12.37 5.69
CA ARG A 49 -4.45 12.96 5.03
C ARG A 49 -4.30 14.45 4.71
N GLN A 50 -3.45 15.16 5.45
CA GLN A 50 -3.18 16.59 5.27
C GLN A 50 -1.86 16.85 4.51
N CYS A 51 -1.12 15.81 4.13
CA CYS A 51 0.18 15.95 3.49
C CYS A 51 0.03 16.22 1.98
N SER A 52 0.71 17.24 1.47
CA SER A 52 0.74 17.56 0.03
C SER A 52 1.30 16.43 -0.84
N TRP A 53 2.12 15.55 -0.26
CA TRP A 53 2.72 14.41 -0.96
C TRP A 53 1.86 13.15 -0.95
N LEU A 54 0.65 13.18 -0.37
CA LEU A 54 -0.19 11.98 -0.23
C LEU A 54 -0.51 11.32 -1.57
N THR A 55 -0.73 12.10 -2.63
CA THR A 55 -1.04 11.57 -3.98
C THR A 55 0.13 10.87 -4.64
N LYS A 56 1.35 10.98 -4.09
CA LYS A 56 2.56 10.32 -4.58
C LYS A 56 2.95 9.15 -3.70
N CYS A 57 2.87 9.29 -2.37
CA CYS A 57 3.28 8.24 -1.45
C CYS A 57 2.14 7.28 -1.04
N TYR A 58 0.89 7.72 -1.11
CA TYR A 58 -0.30 6.99 -0.63
C TYR A 58 -0.20 6.46 0.81
N GLY A 59 0.62 7.10 1.65
CA GLY A 59 0.88 6.65 3.02
C GLY A 59 1.84 5.47 3.12
N GLY A 60 2.59 5.15 2.07
CA GLY A 60 3.58 4.07 2.07
C GLY A 60 2.98 2.66 2.20
N CYS A 61 3.85 1.66 2.33
CA CYS A 61 3.42 0.27 2.43
C CYS A 61 2.73 -0.02 3.78
N THR A 62 1.60 -0.73 3.76
CA THR A 62 0.89 -1.13 4.99
C THR A 62 1.77 -1.98 5.90
N LYS A 63 2.64 -2.84 5.34
CA LYS A 63 3.62 -3.62 6.12
C LYS A 63 4.41 -2.71 7.05
N ASP A 64 5.02 -1.66 6.51
CA ASP A 64 5.92 -0.81 7.28
C ASP A 64 5.18 0.03 8.32
N ARG A 65 3.89 0.32 8.10
CA ARG A 65 3.04 1.02 9.07
C ARG A 65 2.63 0.16 10.25
N ILE A 66 2.48 -1.15 10.08
CA ILE A 66 1.97 -2.03 11.14
C ILE A 66 3.05 -2.90 11.79
N LYS A 67 4.22 -3.02 11.17
CA LYS A 67 5.31 -3.90 11.63
C LYS A 67 5.84 -3.49 13.01
N ASP A 68 6.00 -2.19 13.23
CA ASP A 68 6.54 -1.67 14.49
C ASP A 68 5.50 -0.80 15.20
N PRO A 69 5.09 -1.15 16.43
CA PRO A 69 4.20 -0.32 17.24
C PRO A 69 4.71 1.11 17.46
N GLN A 70 6.03 1.34 17.50
CA GLN A 70 6.64 2.66 17.70
C GLN A 70 6.35 3.63 16.56
N ASP A 71 6.03 3.12 15.36
CA ASP A 71 5.64 3.98 14.25
C ASP A 71 4.25 4.59 14.45
N HIS A 72 3.44 4.10 15.39
CA HIS A 72 2.06 4.56 15.61
C HIS A 72 1.24 4.60 14.30
N ARG A 73 1.46 3.61 13.42
CA ARG A 73 0.87 3.52 12.06
C ARG A 73 1.31 4.61 11.08
N LYS A 74 2.32 5.41 11.40
CA LYS A 74 2.93 6.35 10.46
C LYS A 74 3.78 5.58 9.45
N PRO A 75 3.93 6.09 8.21
CA PRO A 75 4.84 5.48 7.25
C PRO A 75 6.28 5.62 7.76
N ARG A 76 6.97 4.50 8.01
CA ARG A 76 8.36 4.49 8.50
C ARG A 76 9.30 5.42 7.71
N PHE A 77 9.13 5.46 6.39
CA PHE A 77 9.96 6.26 5.48
C PHE A 77 9.37 7.63 5.14
N CYS A 78 8.42 8.14 5.91
CA CYS A 78 7.74 9.42 5.64
C CYS A 78 8.74 10.58 5.44
N THR A 79 9.76 10.68 6.30
CA THR A 79 10.80 11.73 6.18
C THR A 79 11.61 11.59 4.90
N SER A 80 12.06 10.37 4.59
CA SER A 80 12.81 10.08 3.36
C SER A 80 12.00 10.39 2.10
N TYR A 81 10.72 10.02 2.08
CA TYR A 81 9.82 10.37 0.98
C TYR A 81 9.67 11.88 0.81
N LYS A 82 9.47 12.63 1.90
CA LYS A 82 9.37 14.10 1.82
C LYS A 82 10.64 14.74 1.27
N MET A 83 11.82 14.26 1.69
CA MET A 83 13.10 14.73 1.18
C MET A 83 13.26 14.41 -0.32
N PHE A 84 12.98 13.16 -0.70
CA PHE A 84 13.08 12.72 -2.09
C PHE A 84 12.11 13.49 -3.00
N PHE A 85 10.84 13.59 -2.65
CA PHE A 85 9.87 14.30 -3.48
C PHE A 85 10.18 15.79 -3.57
N LYS A 86 10.60 16.44 -2.48
CA LYS A 86 11.04 17.84 -2.56
C LYS A 86 12.15 18.06 -3.59
N HIS A 87 13.05 17.09 -3.75
CA HIS A 87 14.14 17.15 -4.72
C HIS A 87 13.73 16.74 -6.14
N ALA A 88 13.06 15.59 -6.29
CA ALA A 88 12.82 14.94 -7.57
C ALA A 88 11.53 15.40 -8.27
N ASP A 89 10.55 15.90 -7.53
CA ASP A 89 9.21 16.14 -8.07
C ASP A 89 9.12 17.13 -9.24
N PRO A 90 9.85 18.26 -9.24
CA PRO A 90 9.82 19.19 -10.38
C PRO A 90 10.28 18.51 -11.67
N VAL A 91 11.36 17.73 -11.60
CA VAL A 91 11.94 17.03 -12.75
C VAL A 91 11.02 15.91 -13.23
N LEU A 92 10.52 15.09 -12.31
CA LEU A 92 9.63 13.98 -12.67
C LEU A 92 8.29 14.46 -13.24
N SER A 93 7.77 15.59 -12.75
CA SER A 93 6.54 16.18 -13.28
C SER A 93 6.73 16.71 -14.70
N ASP A 94 7.86 17.39 -14.97
CA ASP A 94 8.20 17.85 -16.32
C ASP A 94 8.37 16.67 -17.29
N MET A 95 9.11 15.63 -16.90
CA MET A 95 9.26 14.40 -17.69
C MET A 95 7.90 13.74 -18.00
N ALA A 96 6.97 13.71 -17.03
CA ALA A 96 5.65 13.12 -17.23
C ALA A 96 4.80 13.89 -18.25
N VAL A 97 4.91 15.23 -18.29
CA VAL A 97 4.24 16.07 -19.30
C VAL A 97 4.83 15.84 -20.69
N GLN A 98 6.15 15.73 -20.79
CA GLN A 98 6.86 15.50 -22.05
C GLN A 98 6.57 14.12 -22.64
N TRP A 99 6.44 13.08 -21.82
CA TRP A 99 6.16 11.71 -22.29
C TRP A 99 4.77 11.52 -22.93
N GLN A 100 3.80 12.37 -22.57
CA GLN A 100 2.44 12.29 -23.11
C GLN A 100 2.29 12.97 -24.49
N GLN A 101 3.37 13.52 -25.05
CA GLN A 101 3.44 14.10 -26.39
C GLN A 101 3.93 13.04 -27.40
#